data_AF-A0A935NTC8-F1
#
_entry.id   AF-A0A935NTC8-F1
#
_cell.length_a   1.000
_cell.length_b   1.000
_cell.length_c   1.000
_cell.angle_alpha   90.00
_cell.angle_beta   90.00
_cell.angle_gamma   90.00
#
_symmetry.space_group_name_H-M   'P 1'
#
loop_
_entity.id
_entity.type
_entity.pdbx_description
1 polymer ?
#
loop_
_entity_poly.entity_id
_entity_poly.type
_entity_poly.pdbx_seq_one_letter_code
_entity_poly.pdbx_strand_id
1 'polypeptide(L)'
;MTPPSHAPAKARSPSFSSPEFRAALGMFATGVTVVTARGPDGTPVGLTANSFNSVSLTPPLVLWSLSRKAGTMPAFRAGSHYAINILAADQRELAERFAGKAEERFAGVTWHDGAAGAPVIDGAVAVFECFNRSRYEEGDHVIFVGEVERCSHRDGAQPLLFHGGRYYTELPL
;
A
#
# COMPACT_ATOMS: atom_id res chain seq x y z
N MET A 1 31.86 30.82 21.43
CA MET A 1 30.40 30.82 21.68
C MET A 1 29.83 29.53 21.12
N THR A 2 29.50 28.58 21.99
CA THR A 2 28.83 27.34 21.61
C THR A 2 27.34 27.67 21.40
N PRO A 3 26.71 27.34 20.25
CA PRO A 3 25.30 27.61 20.07
C PRO A 3 24.49 26.83 21.12
N PRO A 4 23.38 27.39 21.64
CA PRO A 4 22.55 26.70 22.60
C PRO A 4 21.96 25.44 21.95
N SER A 5 22.34 24.29 22.49
CA SER A 5 21.75 22.99 22.17
C SER A 5 20.24 23.06 22.42
N HIS A 6 19.47 23.23 21.36
CA HIS A 6 18.02 23.10 21.43
C HIS A 6 17.72 21.60 21.36
N ALA A 7 17.32 21.03 22.49
CA ALA A 7 16.72 19.71 22.50
C ALA A 7 15.58 19.70 21.45
N PRO A 8 15.48 18.66 20.60
CA PRO A 8 14.46 18.62 19.56
C PRO A 8 13.08 18.78 20.20
N ALA A 9 12.28 19.68 19.66
CA ALA A 9 10.93 19.93 20.13
C ALA A 9 10.13 18.61 20.08
N LYS A 10 9.48 18.25 21.20
CA LYS A 10 8.59 17.10 21.26
C LYS A 10 7.16 17.51 20.88
N ALA A 11 6.44 16.61 20.21
CA ALA A 11 5.02 16.80 19.92
C ALA A 11 4.21 16.88 21.21
N ARG A 12 3.13 17.67 21.19
CA ARG A 12 2.13 17.72 22.27
C ARG A 12 1.24 16.49 22.21
N SER A 13 0.61 16.15 23.34
CA SER A 13 -0.41 15.10 23.38
C SER A 13 -1.60 15.45 22.48
N PRO A 14 -2.20 14.47 21.78
CA PRO A 14 -3.41 14.68 21.00
C PRO A 14 -4.56 15.21 21.86
N SER A 15 -5.35 16.12 21.29
CA SER A 15 -6.62 16.59 21.87
C SER A 15 -7.85 15.88 21.30
N PHE A 16 -7.64 14.79 20.56
CA PHE A 16 -8.66 14.03 19.83
C PHE A 16 -8.59 12.54 20.19
N SER A 17 -9.67 11.82 19.91
CA SER A 17 -9.72 10.36 20.09
C SER A 17 -9.21 9.59 18.86
N SER A 18 -8.83 8.32 19.02
CA SER A 18 -8.42 7.48 17.88
C SER A 18 -9.52 7.29 16.82
N PRO A 19 -10.81 7.10 17.18
CA PRO A 19 -11.89 7.07 16.20
C PRO A 19 -12.05 8.39 15.42
N GLU A 20 -11.95 9.53 16.11
CA GLU A 20 -12.01 10.86 15.49
C GLU A 20 -10.85 11.07 14.51
N PHE A 21 -9.63 10.69 14.90
CA PHE A 21 -8.47 10.76 14.02
C PHE A 21 -8.65 9.88 12.77
N ARG A 22 -9.16 8.65 12.92
CA ARG A 22 -9.45 7.76 11.79
C ARG A 22 -10.53 8.33 10.87
N ALA A 23 -11.59 8.92 11.43
CA ALA A 23 -12.64 9.57 10.65
C ALA A 23 -12.08 10.75 9.85
N ALA A 24 -11.25 11.59 10.48
CA ALA A 24 -10.59 12.72 9.81
C ALA A 24 -9.66 12.26 8.68
N LEU A 25 -8.85 11.21 8.89
CA LEU A 25 -8.03 10.60 7.83
C LEU A 25 -8.87 10.09 6.65
N GLY A 26 -10.06 9.53 6.94
CA GLY A 26 -10.98 9.02 5.94
C GLY A 26 -11.55 10.08 5.00
N MET A 27 -11.42 11.38 5.32
CA MET A 27 -11.86 12.48 4.46
C MET A 27 -10.91 12.72 3.27
N PHE A 28 -9.69 12.19 3.31
CA PHE A 28 -8.81 12.17 2.14
C PHE A 28 -9.16 10.96 1.28
N ALA A 29 -9.83 11.20 0.15
CA ALA A 29 -10.17 10.16 -0.80
C ALA A 29 -8.90 9.56 -1.43
N THR A 30 -8.85 8.23 -1.55
CA THR A 30 -7.73 7.51 -2.14
C THR A 30 -8.20 6.49 -3.15
N GLY A 31 -7.30 6.09 -4.05
CA GLY A 31 -7.45 4.81 -4.76
C GLY A 31 -7.23 3.64 -3.81
N VAL A 32 -7.65 2.45 -4.24
CA VAL A 32 -7.42 1.21 -3.52
C VAL A 32 -6.33 0.40 -4.20
N THR A 33 -5.37 -0.11 -3.43
CA THR A 33 -4.32 -0.98 -3.95
C THR A 33 -4.34 -2.34 -3.27
N VAL A 34 -3.84 -3.35 -3.98
CA VAL A 34 -3.36 -4.59 -3.36
C VAL A 34 -1.86 -4.64 -3.52
N VAL A 35 -1.16 -4.69 -2.39
CA VAL A 35 0.29 -4.85 -2.37
C VAL A 35 0.62 -6.31 -2.17
N THR A 36 1.46 -6.86 -3.05
CA THR A 36 1.78 -8.29 -3.13
C THR A 36 3.28 -8.54 -3.07
N ALA A 37 3.69 -9.68 -2.54
CA ALA A 37 5.06 -10.13 -2.49
C ALA A 37 5.14 -11.66 -2.41
N ARG A 38 6.35 -12.20 -2.37
CA ARG A 38 6.63 -13.60 -2.04
C ARG A 38 7.09 -13.72 -0.59
N GLY A 39 6.54 -14.69 0.12
CA GLY A 39 7.07 -15.14 1.40
C GLY A 39 8.42 -15.85 1.23
N PRO A 40 9.16 -16.09 2.32
CA PRO A 40 10.44 -16.80 2.29
C PRO A 40 10.38 -18.21 1.70
N ASP A 41 9.21 -18.84 1.78
CA ASP A 41 8.87 -20.16 1.23
C ASP A 41 8.37 -20.11 -0.23
N GLY A 42 8.32 -18.92 -0.84
CA GLY A 42 7.77 -18.72 -2.17
C GLY A 42 6.25 -18.57 -2.21
N THR A 43 5.55 -18.68 -1.07
CA THR A 43 4.09 -18.53 -1.01
C THR A 43 3.70 -17.08 -1.38
N PRO A 44 2.70 -16.86 -2.24
CA PRO A 44 2.26 -15.51 -2.57
C PRO A 44 1.56 -14.91 -1.34
N VAL A 45 1.92 -13.67 -1.02
CA VAL A 45 1.27 -12.89 0.02
C VAL A 45 0.77 -11.58 -0.57
N GLY A 46 -0.28 -11.04 0.01
CA GLY A 46 -0.73 -9.71 -0.34
C GLY A 46 -1.77 -9.18 0.63
N LEU A 47 -2.02 -7.89 0.56
CA LEU A 47 -3.05 -7.22 1.33
C LEU A 47 -3.57 -5.98 0.61
N THR A 48 -4.80 -5.60 0.96
CA THR A 48 -5.35 -4.31 0.54
C THR A 48 -4.70 -3.19 1.34
N ALA A 49 -4.33 -2.12 0.66
CA ALA A 49 -3.81 -0.90 1.25
C ALA A 49 -4.40 0.32 0.53
N ASN A 50 -4.53 1.43 1.26
CA ASN A 50 -4.91 2.71 0.70
C ASN A 50 -4.00 3.85 1.18
N SER A 51 -2.82 3.47 1.71
CA SER A 51 -1.75 4.36 2.18
C SER A 51 -0.69 4.63 1.10
N PHE A 52 -0.90 4.13 -0.12
CA PHE A 52 -0.01 4.31 -1.26
C PHE A 52 0.10 5.78 -1.66
N ASN A 53 1.31 6.22 -2.00
CA ASN A 53 1.54 7.52 -2.64
C ASN A 53 2.85 7.55 -3.45
N SER A 54 2.95 8.47 -4.42
CA SER A 54 4.19 8.78 -5.14
C SER A 54 5.15 9.61 -4.28
N VAL A 55 6.46 9.41 -4.45
CA VAL A 55 7.50 10.12 -3.68
C VAL A 55 8.44 10.92 -4.56
N SER A 56 8.94 10.33 -5.64
CA SER A 56 9.97 10.94 -6.49
C SER A 56 9.85 10.45 -7.93
N LEU A 57 10.23 11.30 -8.88
CA LEU A 57 10.37 10.93 -10.29
C LEU A 57 11.79 10.48 -10.65
N THR A 58 12.83 10.98 -9.96
CA THR A 58 14.22 10.61 -10.23
C THR A 58 15.04 10.55 -8.95
N PRO A 59 15.35 9.35 -8.42
CA PRO A 59 14.90 8.03 -8.90
C PRO A 59 13.37 7.86 -8.75
N PRO A 60 12.74 6.94 -9.49
CA PRO A 60 11.30 6.74 -9.43
C PRO A 60 10.92 6.02 -8.12
N LEU A 61 10.35 6.77 -7.17
CA LEU A 61 10.03 6.25 -5.83
C LEU A 61 8.55 6.37 -5.52
N VAL A 62 8.04 5.35 -4.83
CA VAL A 62 6.70 5.29 -4.23
C VAL A 62 6.80 4.86 -2.78
N LEU A 63 5.74 5.08 -2.00
CA LEU A 63 5.64 4.58 -0.65
C LEU A 63 4.27 3.99 -0.33
N TRP A 64 4.23 3.19 0.73
CA TRP A 64 3.01 2.74 1.39
C TRP A 64 3.33 2.32 2.83
N SER A 65 2.30 2.16 3.65
CA SER A 65 2.46 1.84 5.07
C SER A 65 1.77 0.51 5.42
N LEU A 66 2.49 -0.37 6.12
CA LEU A 66 2.00 -1.67 6.60
C LEU A 66 1.99 -1.71 8.12
N SER A 67 0.87 -2.14 8.71
CA SER A 67 0.80 -2.30 10.17
C SER A 67 1.81 -3.33 10.65
N ARG A 68 2.50 -3.03 11.75
CA ARG A 68 3.42 -3.96 12.43
C ARG A 68 2.74 -5.25 12.91
N LYS A 69 1.40 -5.23 13.04
CA LYS A 69 0.59 -6.39 13.45
C LYS A 69 0.09 -7.23 12.26
N ALA A 70 0.35 -6.81 11.02
CA ALA A 70 -0.10 -7.56 9.86
C ALA A 70 0.64 -8.90 9.77
N GLY A 71 -0.10 -10.00 9.55
CA GLY A 71 0.49 -11.34 9.39
C GLY A 71 1.43 -11.45 8.19
N THR A 72 1.31 -10.56 7.20
CA THR A 72 2.19 -10.47 6.03
C THR A 72 3.49 -9.68 6.29
N MET A 73 3.64 -9.04 7.45
CA MET A 73 4.82 -8.24 7.79
C MET A 73 6.15 -9.00 7.63
N PRO A 74 6.30 -10.27 8.08
CA PRO A 74 7.55 -11.01 7.89
C PRO A 74 7.95 -11.15 6.42
N ALA A 75 6.98 -11.41 5.53
CA ALA A 75 7.22 -11.55 4.10
C ALA A 75 7.68 -10.22 3.46
N PHE A 76 7.02 -9.10 3.74
CA PHE A 76 7.45 -7.80 3.21
C PHE A 76 8.76 -7.30 3.81
N ARG A 77 9.05 -7.65 5.07
CA ARG A 77 10.31 -7.28 5.73
C ARG A 77 11.49 -8.05 5.16
N ALA A 78 11.35 -9.35 4.91
CA ALA A 78 12.40 -10.19 4.34
C ALA A 78 12.49 -10.07 2.80
N GLY A 79 11.38 -9.80 2.13
CA GLY A 79 11.27 -9.75 0.69
C GLY A 79 12.03 -8.57 0.07
N SER A 80 12.71 -8.87 -1.03
CA SER A 80 13.46 -7.88 -1.82
C SER A 80 12.56 -7.05 -2.74
N HIS A 81 11.41 -7.58 -3.17
CA HIS A 81 10.50 -6.93 -4.10
C HIS A 81 9.05 -7.08 -3.68
N TYR A 82 8.22 -6.17 -4.18
CA TYR A 82 6.77 -6.24 -4.09
C TYR A 82 6.14 -5.55 -5.31
N ALA A 83 4.90 -5.89 -5.60
CA ALA A 83 4.11 -5.19 -6.61
C ALA A 83 2.97 -4.42 -5.94
N ILE A 84 2.69 -3.21 -6.43
CA ILE A 84 1.55 -2.39 -6.05
C ILE A 84 0.55 -2.45 -7.21
N ASN A 85 -0.59 -3.08 -6.98
CA ASN A 85 -1.66 -3.23 -7.96
C ASN A 85 -2.76 -2.22 -7.63
N ILE A 86 -2.88 -1.14 -8.41
CA ILE A 86 -3.99 -0.19 -8.25
C ILE A 86 -5.25 -0.82 -8.85
N LEU A 87 -6.28 -0.96 -8.03
CA LEU A 87 -7.47 -1.70 -8.40
C LEU A 87 -8.42 -0.91 -9.30
N ALA A 88 -9.05 -1.63 -10.23
CA ALA A 88 -10.14 -1.13 -11.05
C ALA A 88 -11.48 -1.10 -10.29
N ALA A 89 -12.40 -0.26 -10.75
CA ALA A 89 -13.71 -0.03 -10.15
C ALA A 89 -14.54 -1.31 -9.95
N ASP A 90 -14.37 -2.29 -10.83
CA ASP A 90 -15.00 -3.62 -10.78
C ASP A 90 -14.31 -4.61 -9.83
N GLN A 91 -13.15 -4.25 -9.26
CA GLN A 91 -12.36 -5.11 -8.37
C GLN A 91 -12.66 -4.85 -6.87
N ARG A 92 -13.87 -4.41 -6.50
CA ARG A 92 -14.27 -4.24 -5.10
C ARG A 92 -14.16 -5.53 -4.29
N GLU A 93 -14.67 -6.64 -4.82
CA GLU A 93 -14.64 -7.93 -4.12
C GLU A 93 -13.20 -8.41 -3.87
N LEU A 94 -12.29 -8.11 -4.80
CA LEU A 94 -10.87 -8.38 -4.64
C LEU A 94 -10.29 -7.53 -3.50
N ALA A 95 -10.64 -6.23 -3.42
CA ALA A 95 -10.21 -5.37 -2.33
C ALA A 95 -10.68 -5.88 -0.95
N GLU A 96 -11.94 -6.30 -0.86
CA GLU A 96 -12.51 -6.85 0.38
C GLU A 96 -11.83 -8.16 0.78
N ARG A 97 -11.59 -9.04 -0.20
CA ARG A 97 -10.89 -10.30 0.00
C ARG A 97 -9.48 -10.10 0.54
N PHE A 98 -8.70 -9.20 -0.07
CA PHE A 98 -7.32 -8.91 0.35
C PHE A 98 -7.25 -8.09 1.66
N ALA A 99 -8.35 -7.51 2.13
CA ALA A 99 -8.48 -6.92 3.46
C ALA A 99 -8.86 -7.95 4.55
N GLY A 100 -9.40 -9.11 4.15
CA GLY A 100 -9.87 -10.19 5.02
C GLY A 100 -8.78 -11.16 5.50
N LYS A 101 -9.16 -12.42 5.73
CA LYS A 101 -8.25 -13.49 6.21
C LYS A 101 -7.23 -13.91 5.12
N ALA A 102 -6.10 -14.49 5.54
CA ALA A 102 -4.96 -14.72 4.63
C ALA A 102 -5.16 -15.91 3.69
N GLU A 103 -5.85 -16.94 4.15
CA GLU A 103 -5.96 -18.26 3.50
C GLU A 103 -6.74 -18.22 2.17
N GLU A 104 -7.58 -17.20 1.99
CA GLU A 104 -8.48 -17.07 0.84
C GLU A 104 -8.02 -16.04 -0.20
N ARG A 105 -6.94 -15.28 0.09
CA ARG A 105 -6.62 -14.06 -0.68
C ARG A 105 -6.35 -14.33 -2.16
N PHE A 106 -5.62 -15.38 -2.49
CA PHE A 106 -5.26 -15.73 -3.87
C PHE A 106 -6.16 -16.78 -4.52
N ALA A 107 -7.11 -17.37 -3.78
CA ALA A 107 -7.94 -18.47 -4.30
C ALA A 107 -8.87 -17.97 -5.43
N GLY A 108 -8.67 -18.41 -6.66
CA GLY A 108 -9.48 -17.98 -7.81
C GLY A 108 -9.22 -16.54 -8.27
N VAL A 109 -8.09 -15.94 -7.86
CA VAL A 109 -7.61 -14.66 -8.40
C VAL A 109 -6.67 -14.95 -9.55
N THR A 110 -6.87 -14.28 -10.69
CA THR A 110 -5.92 -14.34 -11.81
C THR A 110 -4.77 -13.37 -11.56
N TRP A 111 -3.55 -13.89 -11.61
CA TRP A 111 -2.32 -13.13 -11.45
C TRP A 111 -1.19 -13.85 -12.17
N HIS A 112 -0.11 -13.13 -12.43
CA HIS A 112 1.12 -13.66 -13.02
C HIS A 112 2.34 -13.19 -12.22
N ASP A 113 3.50 -13.83 -12.43
CA ASP A 113 4.73 -13.45 -11.75
C ASP A 113 5.32 -12.16 -12.36
N GLY A 114 5.53 -11.16 -11.50
CA GLY A 114 6.32 -9.96 -11.80
C GLY A 114 7.77 -10.09 -11.36
N ALA A 115 8.40 -8.96 -11.07
CA ALA A 115 9.77 -8.84 -10.61
C ALA A 115 10.01 -9.68 -9.35
N ALA A 116 11.05 -10.52 -9.40
CA ALA A 116 11.37 -11.51 -8.37
C ALA A 116 10.18 -12.40 -7.93
N GLY A 117 9.22 -12.62 -8.83
CA GLY A 117 8.03 -13.43 -8.58
C GLY A 117 6.95 -12.75 -7.75
N ALA A 118 7.04 -11.44 -7.47
CA ALA A 118 5.95 -10.73 -6.81
C ALA A 118 4.66 -10.81 -7.65
N PRO A 119 3.52 -11.27 -7.12
CA PRO A 119 2.31 -11.45 -7.92
C PRO A 119 1.76 -10.14 -8.50
N VAL A 120 1.59 -10.06 -9.81
CA VAL A 120 0.90 -8.97 -10.50
C VAL A 120 -0.53 -9.41 -10.78
N ILE A 121 -1.51 -8.65 -10.29
CA ILE A 121 -2.93 -8.97 -10.40
C ILE A 121 -3.46 -8.49 -11.74
N ASP A 122 -4.10 -9.39 -12.47
CA ASP A 122 -4.71 -9.07 -13.76
C ASP A 122 -5.90 -8.13 -13.58
N GLY A 123 -6.07 -7.21 -14.54
CA GLY A 123 -7.16 -6.24 -14.53
C GLY A 123 -6.93 -4.98 -13.69
N ALA A 124 -5.86 -4.91 -12.89
CA ALA A 124 -5.46 -3.68 -12.21
C ALA A 124 -5.33 -2.49 -13.20
N VAL A 125 -5.72 -1.29 -12.78
CA VAL A 125 -5.64 -0.08 -13.65
C VAL A 125 -4.22 0.38 -13.85
N ALA A 126 -3.36 0.14 -12.86
CA ALA A 126 -1.93 0.40 -12.93
C ALA A 126 -1.17 -0.54 -12.00
N VAL A 127 0.06 -0.86 -12.36
CA VAL A 127 0.94 -1.73 -11.58
C VAL A 127 2.30 -1.06 -11.46
N PHE A 128 2.89 -1.16 -10.27
CA PHE A 128 4.28 -0.77 -10.00
C PHE A 128 5.02 -1.95 -9.37
N GLU A 129 6.00 -2.48 -10.08
CA GLU A 129 6.90 -3.52 -9.57
C GLU A 129 8.12 -2.83 -8.96
N CYS A 130 8.36 -3.07 -7.67
CA CYS A 130 9.26 -2.26 -6.87
C CYS A 130 10.34 -3.11 -6.21
N PHE A 131 11.58 -2.63 -6.27
CA PHE A 131 12.62 -3.02 -5.32
C PHE A 131 12.35 -2.38 -3.96
N ASN A 132 12.46 -3.16 -2.88
CA ASN A 132 12.21 -2.74 -1.51
C ASN A 132 13.40 -1.95 -0.92
N ARG A 133 13.49 -0.69 -1.33
CA ARG A 133 14.64 0.19 -1.11
C ARG A 133 14.87 0.57 0.35
N SER A 134 13.83 0.99 1.07
CA SER A 134 13.97 1.49 2.45
C SER A 134 12.74 1.23 3.29
N ARG A 135 12.94 1.11 4.60
CA ARG A 135 11.89 0.81 5.58
C ARG A 135 12.07 1.71 6.80
N TYR A 136 11.01 2.41 7.19
CA TYR A 136 11.02 3.31 8.36
C TYR A 136 9.98 2.84 9.37
N GLU A 137 10.42 2.56 10.60
CA GLU A 137 9.49 2.19 11.68
C GLU A 137 8.91 3.45 12.30
N GLU A 138 7.62 3.71 12.05
CA GLU A 138 6.96 4.93 12.46
C GLU A 138 5.63 4.59 13.16
N GLY A 139 5.67 4.66 14.50
CA GLY A 139 4.54 4.30 15.35
C GLY A 139 4.16 2.82 15.26
N ASP A 140 2.90 2.56 14.90
CA ASP A 140 2.33 1.21 14.75
C ASP A 140 2.43 0.66 13.31
N HIS A 141 3.07 1.40 12.39
CA HIS A 141 3.30 1.01 11.00
C HIS A 141 4.79 1.02 10.64
N VAL A 142 5.10 0.36 9.53
CA VAL A 142 6.37 0.49 8.82
C VAL A 142 6.06 1.14 7.48
N ILE A 143 6.74 2.24 7.17
CA ILE A 143 6.70 2.88 5.86
C ILE A 143 7.70 2.15 4.96
N PHE A 144 7.20 1.59 3.87
CA PHE A 144 8.01 0.99 2.82
C PHE A 144 8.19 2.00 1.70
N VAL A 145 9.43 2.26 1.32
CA VAL A 145 9.78 3.04 0.13
C VAL A 145 10.26 2.08 -0.94
N GLY A 146 9.57 2.09 -2.07
CA GLY A 146 9.84 1.26 -3.23
C GLY A 146 10.51 2.06 -4.32
N GLU A 147 11.56 1.51 -4.92
CA GLU A 147 12.12 2.01 -6.17
C GLU A 147 11.48 1.24 -7.32
N VAL A 148 10.77 1.97 -8.19
CA VAL A 148 9.98 1.38 -9.26
C VAL A 148 10.92 0.94 -10.38
N GLU A 149 10.94 -0.36 -10.66
CA GLU A 149 11.74 -0.95 -11.75
C GLU A 149 10.91 -1.12 -13.02
N ARG A 150 9.60 -1.38 -12.86
CA ARG A 150 8.64 -1.50 -13.96
C ARG A 150 7.31 -0.88 -13.56
N CYS A 151 6.63 -0.29 -14.53
CA CYS A 151 5.25 0.14 -14.36
C CYS A 151 4.44 -0.06 -15.64
N SER A 152 3.14 -0.24 -15.47
CA SER A 152 2.16 -0.34 -16.56
C SER A 152 0.85 0.29 -16.13
N HIS A 153 0.02 0.67 -17.09
CA HIS A 153 -1.34 1.14 -16.85
C HIS A 153 -2.27 0.78 -18.00
N ARG A 154 -3.58 0.85 -17.74
CA ARG A 154 -4.65 0.63 -18.71
C ARG A 154 -5.34 1.96 -19.03
N ASP A 155 -5.21 2.42 -20.27
CA ASP A 155 -5.91 3.62 -20.75
C ASP A 155 -7.43 3.48 -20.59
N GLY A 156 -8.07 4.54 -20.07
CA GLY A 156 -9.53 4.61 -19.90
C GLY A 156 -10.11 3.74 -18.78
N ALA A 157 -9.30 2.97 -18.05
CA ALA A 157 -9.79 2.15 -16.95
C ALA A 157 -10.15 3.02 -15.72
N GLN A 158 -11.32 2.78 -15.11
CA GLN A 158 -11.78 3.51 -13.95
C GLN A 158 -11.20 2.91 -12.66
N PRO A 159 -10.59 3.70 -11.76
CA PRO A 159 -10.04 3.19 -10.51
C PRO A 159 -11.13 2.94 -9.47
N LEU A 160 -10.90 1.99 -8.57
CA LEU A 160 -11.68 1.85 -7.34
C LEU A 160 -11.27 2.93 -6.34
N LEU A 161 -12.25 3.67 -5.83
CA LEU A 161 -12.04 4.74 -4.86
C LEU A 161 -12.49 4.34 -3.46
N PHE A 162 -11.85 4.90 -2.45
CA PHE A 162 -12.20 4.74 -1.06
C PHE A 162 -12.23 6.09 -0.34
N HIS A 163 -13.34 6.39 0.33
CA HIS A 163 -13.56 7.64 1.04
C HIS A 163 -14.53 7.43 2.20
N GLY A 164 -14.26 8.01 3.37
CA GLY A 164 -15.14 7.93 4.54
C GLY A 164 -15.51 6.50 4.97
N GLY A 165 -14.64 5.52 4.70
CA GLY A 165 -14.90 4.11 5.02
C GLY A 165 -15.78 3.36 4.00
N ARG A 166 -16.01 3.92 2.80
CA ARG A 166 -16.86 3.35 1.76
C ARG A 166 -16.16 3.31 0.41
N TYR A 167 -16.53 2.33 -0.42
CA TYR A 167 -16.10 2.23 -1.80
C TYR A 167 -16.95 3.10 -2.72
N TYR A 168 -16.31 3.70 -3.73
CA TYR A 168 -16.95 4.48 -4.79
C TYR A 168 -16.36 4.10 -6.14
N THR A 169 -17.13 4.34 -7.19
CA THR A 169 -16.72 4.22 -8.60
C THR A 169 -17.16 5.51 -9.29
N GLU A 170 -16.29 6.12 -10.08
CA GLU A 170 -16.53 7.41 -10.77
C GLU A 170 -16.91 8.56 -9.79
N LEU A 171 -16.20 9.69 -9.88
CA LEU A 171 -16.64 10.94 -9.28
C LEU A 171 -17.02 11.86 -10.42
N PRO A 172 -18.31 12.00 -10.79
CA PRO A 172 -18.70 13.11 -11.65
C PRO A 172 -18.27 14.42 -10.96
N LEU A 173 -17.59 15.29 -11.72
CA LEU A 173 -17.12 16.59 -11.27
C LEU A 173 -18.29 17.52 -10.92
#